data_AF-A0A973CY87-F1
#
_entry.id   AF-A0A973CY87-F1
#
_cell.length_a   1.000
_cell.length_b   1.000
_cell.length_c   1.000
_cell.angle_alpha   90.00
_cell.angle_beta   90.00
_cell.angle_gamma   90.00
#
_symmetry.space_group_name_H-M   'P 1'
#
loop_
_entity.id
_entity.type
_entity.pdbx_description
1 polymer ?
#
loop_
_entity_poly.entity_id
_entity_poly.type
_entity_poly.pdbx_seq_one_letter_code
_entity_poly.pdbx_strand_id
1 'polypeptide(L)'
;MKNMSWVIYIGCALALLFSDGSLATAAGWLLGLIFAVHFVEFVVKRDVMAKAGGSMGHHFVQTMIYGLFHWRPLEEQQRSGN
;
A
#
# COMPACT_ATOMS: atom_id res chain seq x y z
N MET A 1 1.27 -13.53 -0.81
CA MET A 1 0.76 -12.40 0.00
C MET A 1 0.44 -11.15 -0.82
N LYS A 2 1.14 -10.82 -1.92
CA LYS A 2 0.74 -9.71 -2.83
C LYS A 2 -0.73 -9.77 -3.29
N ASN A 3 -1.31 -10.97 -3.36
CA ASN A 3 -2.70 -11.17 -3.76
C ASN A 3 -3.72 -10.93 -2.62
N MET A 4 -3.27 -10.82 -1.36
CA MET A 4 -4.17 -10.62 -0.21
C MET A 4 -4.57 -9.17 0.00
N SER A 5 -3.74 -8.18 -0.37
CA SER A 5 -4.10 -6.76 -0.22
C SER A 5 -5.35 -6.41 -1.04
N TRP A 6 -5.48 -6.98 -2.23
CA TRP A 6 -6.67 -6.82 -3.09
C TRP A 6 -7.97 -7.29 -2.44
N VAL A 7 -7.92 -8.31 -1.58
CA VAL A 7 -9.12 -8.79 -0.85
C VAL A 7 -9.66 -7.71 0.07
N ILE A 8 -8.78 -6.95 0.73
CA ILE A 8 -9.17 -5.87 1.63
C ILE A 8 -9.80 -4.71 0.83
N TYR A 9 -9.18 -4.32 -0.28
CA TYR A 9 -9.73 -3.25 -1.14
C TYR A 9 -11.09 -3.64 -1.73
N ILE A 10 -11.22 -4.86 -2.27
CA ILE A 10 -12.49 -5.35 -2.83
C ILE A 10 -13.55 -5.44 -1.74
N GLY A 11 -13.22 -6.00 -0.57
CA GLY A 11 -14.14 -6.08 0.56
C GLY A 11 -14.63 -4.71 1.01
N CYS A 12 -13.74 -3.73 1.14
CA CYS A 12 -14.11 -2.37 1.51
C CYS A 12 -14.95 -1.68 0.42
N ALA A 13 -14.62 -1.87 -0.85
CA ALA A 13 -15.38 -1.32 -1.96
C ALA A 13 -16.81 -1.90 -2.00
N LEU A 14 -16.95 -3.23 -1.84
CA LEU A 14 -18.26 -3.86 -1.76
C LEU A 14 -19.05 -3.37 -0.54
N ALA A 15 -18.42 -3.24 0.62
CA ALA A 15 -19.07 -2.69 1.81
C ALA A 15 -19.54 -1.24 1.59
N LEU A 16 -18.75 -0.39 0.93
CA LEU A 16 -19.13 0.99 0.62
C LEU A 16 -20.26 1.09 -0.41
N LEU A 17 -20.33 0.15 -1.37
CA LEU A 17 -21.33 0.17 -2.45
C LEU A 17 -22.66 -0.48 -2.05
N PHE A 18 -22.64 -1.48 -1.17
CA PHE A 18 -23.79 -2.33 -0.88
C PHE A 18 -24.24 -2.30 0.59
N SER A 19 -23.61 -1.48 1.45
CA SER A 19 -24.07 -1.28 2.82
C SER A 19 -24.22 0.20 3.15
N ASP A 20 -25.01 0.49 4.17
CA ASP A 20 -25.25 1.79 4.74
C ASP A 20 -24.94 1.80 6.24
N GLY A 21 -24.88 3.00 6.83
CA GLY A 21 -24.65 3.19 8.25
C GLY A 21 -23.23 2.83 8.71
N SER A 22 -23.13 2.05 9.79
CA SER A 22 -21.87 1.82 10.50
C SER A 22 -20.86 0.99 9.71
N LEU A 23 -21.33 0.05 8.88
CA LEU A 23 -20.45 -0.83 8.09
C LEU A 23 -19.73 -0.07 6.97
N ALA A 24 -20.46 0.74 6.20
CA ALA A 24 -19.88 1.62 5.19
C ALA A 24 -18.90 2.63 5.83
N THR A 25 -19.26 3.19 6.99
CA THR A 25 -18.38 4.11 7.73
C THR A 25 -17.09 3.42 8.15
N ALA A 26 -17.16 2.20 8.70
CA ALA A 26 -15.98 1.43 9.09
C ALA A 26 -15.09 1.08 7.90
N ALA A 27 -15.67 0.70 6.75
CA ALA A 27 -14.93 0.45 5.52
C ALA A 27 -14.22 1.71 5.00
N GLY A 28 -14.87 2.87 5.09
CA GLY A 28 -14.26 4.16 4.75
C GLY A 28 -13.07 4.50 5.65
N TRP A 29 -13.21 4.34 6.96
CA TRP A 29 -12.11 4.53 7.91
C TRP A 29 -10.95 3.56 7.66
N LEU A 30 -11.24 2.29 7.40
CA LEU A 30 -10.21 1.30 7.10
C LEU A 30 -9.42 1.65 5.84
N LEU A 31 -10.09 2.04 4.76
CA LEU A 31 -9.42 2.51 3.53
C LEU A 31 -8.59 3.77 3.78
N GLY A 32 -9.12 4.73 4.53
CA GLY A 32 -8.41 5.95 4.91
C GLY A 32 -7.14 5.65 5.71
N LEU A 33 -7.21 4.73 6.67
CA LEU A 33 -6.06 4.30 7.46
C LEU A 33 -5.02 3.55 6.61
N ILE A 34 -5.44 2.64 5.75
CA ILE A 34 -4.54 1.93 4.83
C ILE A 34 -3.81 2.92 3.93
N PHE A 35 -4.55 3.88 3.35
CA PHE A 35 -3.96 4.92 2.52
C PHE A 35 -2.95 5.76 3.30
N ALA A 36 -3.30 6.21 4.51
CA ALA A 36 -2.40 6.99 5.36
C ALA A 36 -1.13 6.21 5.72
N VAL A 37 -1.24 4.93 6.08
CA VAL A 37 -0.08 4.08 6.39
C VAL A 37 0.80 3.91 5.15
N HIS A 38 0.23 3.57 4.00
CA HIS A 38 1.02 3.41 2.77
C HIS A 38 1.67 4.73 2.32
N PHE A 39 1.00 5.87 2.53
CA PHE A 39 1.58 7.18 2.28
C PHE A 39 2.80 7.44 3.17
N VAL A 40 2.70 7.17 4.46
CA VAL A 40 3.84 7.26 5.39
C VAL A 40 4.95 6.30 4.99
N GLU A 41 4.64 5.06 4.62
CA GLU A 41 5.62 4.09 4.12
C GLU A 41 6.37 4.62 2.90
N PHE A 42 5.65 5.21 1.93
CA PHE A 42 6.28 5.79 0.75
C PHE A 42 7.25 6.91 1.11
N VAL A 43 6.87 7.81 2.01
CA VAL A 43 7.72 8.92 2.45
C VAL A 43 8.95 8.40 3.20
N VAL A 44 8.78 7.47 4.14
CA VAL A 44 9.87 6.93 4.97
C VAL A 44 10.84 6.08 4.14
N LYS A 45 10.33 5.30 3.17
CA LYS A 45 11.13 4.39 2.35
C LYS A 45 11.47 4.98 0.97
N ARG A 46 11.30 6.30 0.80
CA ARG A 46 11.58 6.99 -0.46
C ARG A 46 13.01 6.75 -0.95
N ASP A 47 13.98 6.77 -0.04
CA ASP A 47 15.39 6.58 -0.39
C ASP A 47 15.68 5.15 -0.88
N VAL A 48 15.02 4.14 -0.30
CA VAL A 48 15.10 2.75 -0.76
C VAL A 48 14.59 2.65 -2.20
N MET A 49 13.45 3.27 -2.49
CA MET A 49 12.85 3.28 -3.82
C MET A 49 13.69 4.06 -4.83
N ALA A 50 14.24 5.21 -4.44
CA ALA A 50 15.12 6.02 -5.29
C ALA A 50 16.40 5.25 -5.69
N LYS A 51 16.99 4.51 -4.74
CA LYS A 51 18.18 3.67 -4.98
C LYS A 51 17.90 2.47 -5.88
N ALA A 52 16.67 1.94 -5.86
CA ALA A 52 16.26 0.85 -6.75
C ALA A 52 16.14 1.30 -8.22
N GLY A 53 16.14 2.61 -8.49
CA GLY A 53 15.99 3.18 -9.82
C GLY A 53 14.55 3.10 -10.36
N GLY A 54 14.34 3.55 -11.59
CA GLY A 54 13.01 3.60 -12.21
C GLY A 54 12.18 4.82 -11.82
N SER A 55 10.87 4.76 -12.05
CA SER A 55 9.96 5.89 -11.84
C SER A 55 9.47 5.99 -10.40
N MET A 56 9.71 7.14 -9.76
CA MET A 56 9.18 7.42 -8.43
C MET A 56 7.64 7.41 -8.37
N GLY A 57 6.96 7.81 -9.45
CA GLY A 57 5.51 7.73 -9.54
C GLY A 57 5.02 6.28 -9.56
N HIS A 58 5.75 5.39 -10.23
CA HIS A 58 5.43 3.96 -10.22
C HIS A 58 5.61 3.37 -8.81
N HIS A 59 6.71 3.70 -8.12
CA HIS A 59 6.93 3.28 -6.74
C HIS A 59 5.87 3.80 -5.76
N PHE A 60 5.39 5.03 -5.96
CA PHE A 60 4.28 5.57 -5.18
C PHE A 60 3.03 4.71 -5.35
N VAL A 61 2.59 4.46 -6.59
CA VAL A 61 1.40 3.65 -6.87
C VAL A 61 1.55 2.22 -6.33
N GLN A 62 2.72 1.59 -6.53
CA GLN A 62 2.97 0.25 -5.99
C GLN A 62 2.94 0.23 -4.46
N THR A 63 3.46 1.26 -3.79
CA THR A 63 3.36 1.38 -2.33
C THR A 63 1.92 1.62 -1.89
N MET A 64 1.12 2.42 -2.64
CA MET A 64 -0.29 2.63 -2.30
C MET A 64 -1.12 1.35 -2.38
N ILE A 65 -0.77 0.40 -3.27
CA ILE A 65 -1.52 -0.85 -3.48
C ILE A 65 -0.98 -1.98 -2.60
N TYR A 66 0.35 -2.06 -2.44
CA TYR A 66 1.02 -3.22 -1.85
C TYR A 66 1.80 -2.90 -0.57
N GLY A 67 1.99 -1.62 -0.23
CA GLY A 67 2.69 -1.18 0.98
C GLY A 67 4.05 -1.86 1.15
N LEU A 68 4.22 -2.48 2.32
CA LEU A 68 5.42 -3.22 2.70
C LEU A 68 5.85 -4.31 1.71
N PHE A 69 4.90 -4.93 0.99
CA PHE A 69 5.23 -5.99 0.03
C PHE A 69 5.89 -5.45 -1.25
N HIS A 70 5.89 -4.13 -1.44
CA HIS A 70 6.61 -3.47 -2.52
C HIS A 70 8.03 -3.08 -2.10
N TRP A 71 8.20 -2.31 -1.02
CA TRP A 71 9.52 -1.75 -0.68
C TRP A 71 10.44 -2.72 0.07
N ARG A 72 9.89 -3.68 0.82
CA ARG A 72 10.71 -4.59 1.64
C ARG A 72 11.66 -5.46 0.82
N PRO A 73 11.25 -6.07 -0.31
CA PRO A 73 12.18 -6.82 -1.15
C PRO A 73 13.31 -5.93 -1.71
N LEU A 74 13.04 -4.66 -2.04
CA LEU A 74 14.05 -3.73 -2.52
C LEU A 74 15.10 -3.43 -1.44
N GLU A 75 14.64 -3.20 -0.21
CA GLU A 75 15.53 -3.00 0.94
C GLU A 75 16.37 -4.25 1.24
N GLU A 76 15.76 -5.43 1.16
CA GLU A 76 16.47 -6.71 1.36
C GLU A 76 17.52 -6.96 0.27
N GLN A 77 17.22 -6.64 -0.99
CA GLN A 77 18.18 -6.71 -2.10
C GLN A 77 19.36 -5.75 -1.90
N GLN A 78 19.09 -4.52 -1.47
CA GLN A 78 20.14 -3.52 -1.18
C GLN A 78 21.01 -3.92 0.02
N ARG A 79 20.43 -4.54 1.05
CA ARG A 79 21.20 -5.04 2.21
C ARG A 79 22.04 -6.27 1.89
N SER A 80 21.59 -7.10 0.94
CA SER A 80 22.26 -8.37 0.60
C SER A 80 23.42 -8.21 -0.38
N GLY A 81 23.66 -7.01 -0.91
CA GLY A 81 24.87 -6.67 -1.66
C GLY A 81 24.96 -7.35 -3.03
N ASN A 82 24.33 -6.72 -4.02
CA ASN A 82 24.96 -6.55 -5.34
C ASN A 82 25.40 -5.10 -5.43
#